data_AF-A0A0L7KL33-F1
#
_entry.id   AF-A0A0L7KL33-F1
#
_cell.length_a   1.000
_cell.length_b   1.000
_cell.length_c   1.000
_cell.angle_alpha   90.00
_cell.angle_beta   90.00
_cell.angle_gamma   90.00
#
_symmetry.space_group_name_H-M   'P 1'
#
loop_
_entity.id
_entity.type
_entity.pdbx_description
1 polymer ?
#
loop_
_entity_poly.entity_id
_entity_poly.type
_entity_poly.pdbx_seq_one_letter_code
_entity_poly.pdbx_strand_id
1 'polypeptide(L)'
;ARLGGSDGRCRALEASLTQCEAAKRETEAKLSSIAHALRRVCGVQSDGSVHAAARRRVASPARRYSPHRGRDHSEDRNEIIDVDPELIKKGMRNLMHDVCQIEREKKQLKEATEQQGKGDNKLQSITSNLRSLQDEKAKLLSACGQKDAQLNALEQQDKGDNKLQSITSNLRSLQDEKAKLLSACGQKDAQLNALEQQGEGDNKLQSITLNLRSLQDEKATLLSACGQKNAQLNALTVEISNLRDKITSLEATLSSINEEKVQNENKGENLRLQLAERVQEVGQLREALAAAEGRAARLDVRRAQLEGDIQRAAVGARDRDQALKRCEGYSRTIAQLEDRCTSLKGTVEQLSTALQKAATAESELRSELSKESNSDSELERELHSLQRERSELKAKNDALLDTVRKLEADRRMRPSLCVANKHNVSGPESTKDSSRYKDAGSYKDSNIPCKDKGFVTDLSFLEIENRELKMKIRRLEKELGDKESELALARNRYLSDLSTAGGSGDAESMRRVPVQLQVNQSLPPPLVKSILVIMGAVSHTAKSLFCIEVGGCRDVQGDPMKRLPAGRPWVSRGPEPRDHY
;
A
#
# COMPACT_ATOMS: atom_id res chain seq x y z
N ALA A 1 25.32 31.10 -17.92
CA ALA A 1 25.08 30.34 -19.17
C ALA A 1 25.67 28.93 -19.12
N ARG A 2 26.99 28.70 -19.27
CA ARG A 2 27.57 27.36 -19.54
C ARG A 2 27.30 26.25 -18.51
N LEU A 3 27.07 26.56 -17.22
CA LEU A 3 26.88 25.55 -16.16
C LEU A 3 25.53 24.82 -16.20
N GLY A 4 24.44 25.44 -16.64
CA GLY A 4 23.13 24.74 -16.68
C GLY A 4 23.10 23.53 -17.62
N GLY A 5 24.01 23.49 -18.60
CA GLY A 5 24.16 22.39 -19.54
C GLY A 5 25.00 21.21 -19.03
N SER A 6 25.76 21.32 -17.92
CA SER A 6 26.33 20.15 -17.26
C SER A 6 25.27 19.44 -16.43
N ASP A 7 24.54 20.16 -15.59
CA ASP A 7 23.65 19.60 -14.58
C ASP A 7 22.48 18.82 -15.21
N GLY A 8 21.94 19.31 -16.32
CA GLY A 8 20.93 18.58 -17.10
C GLY A 8 21.46 17.26 -17.71
N ARG A 9 22.75 17.18 -18.05
CA ARG A 9 23.38 15.94 -18.52
C ARG A 9 23.71 14.99 -17.37
N CYS A 10 24.14 15.50 -16.20
CA CYS A 10 24.30 14.69 -15.00
C CYS A 10 22.98 14.02 -14.61
N ARG A 11 21.88 14.78 -14.53
CA ARG A 11 20.54 14.23 -14.22
C ARG A 11 20.05 13.21 -15.26
N ALA A 12 20.34 13.43 -16.55
CA ALA A 12 20.00 12.46 -17.59
C ALA A 12 20.80 11.14 -17.46
N LEU A 13 22.08 11.22 -17.05
CA LEU A 13 22.92 10.06 -16.78
C LEU A 13 22.50 9.34 -15.49
N GLU A 14 22.13 10.07 -14.43
CA GLU A 14 21.58 9.51 -13.19
C GLU A 14 20.25 8.76 -13.43
N ALA A 15 19.35 9.33 -14.24
CA ALA A 15 18.12 8.67 -14.67
C ALA A 15 18.41 7.41 -15.52
N SER A 16 19.39 7.47 -16.41
CA SER A 16 19.80 6.32 -17.24
C SER A 16 20.44 5.21 -16.40
N LEU A 17 21.26 5.56 -15.40
CA LEU A 17 21.90 4.64 -14.48
C LEU A 17 20.87 3.92 -13.60
N THR A 18 19.96 4.67 -12.98
CA THR A 18 18.89 4.09 -12.15
C THR A 18 17.93 3.20 -12.93
N GLN A 19 17.65 3.53 -14.21
CA GLN A 19 16.92 2.64 -15.12
C GLN A 19 17.71 1.35 -15.43
N CYS A 20 19.02 1.46 -15.66
CA CYS A 20 19.90 0.30 -15.90
C CYS A 20 19.98 -0.62 -14.67
N GLU A 21 20.10 -0.07 -13.46
CA GLU A 21 20.08 -0.82 -12.20
C GLU A 21 18.74 -1.50 -11.93
N ALA A 22 17.62 -0.89 -12.34
CA ALA A 22 16.30 -1.51 -12.24
C ALA A 22 16.19 -2.72 -13.18
N ALA A 23 16.62 -2.57 -14.44
CA ALA A 23 16.65 -3.67 -15.40
C ALA A 23 17.61 -4.81 -14.95
N LYS A 24 18.77 -4.48 -14.37
CA LYS A 24 19.70 -5.45 -13.76
C LYS A 24 19.03 -6.25 -12.64
N ARG A 25 18.35 -5.58 -11.70
CA ARG A 25 17.63 -6.27 -10.62
C ARG A 25 16.50 -7.16 -11.15
N GLU A 26 15.84 -6.77 -12.24
CA GLU A 26 14.83 -7.60 -12.89
C GLU A 26 15.43 -8.87 -13.53
N THR A 27 16.59 -8.77 -14.19
CA THR A 27 17.28 -9.95 -14.75
C THR A 27 17.85 -10.86 -13.66
N GLU A 28 18.38 -10.31 -12.56
CA GLU A 28 18.82 -11.06 -11.38
C GLU A 28 17.66 -11.82 -10.72
N ALA A 29 16.47 -11.21 -10.63
CA ALA A 29 15.26 -11.88 -10.14
C ALA A 29 14.79 -13.01 -11.08
N LYS A 30 14.82 -12.79 -12.40
CA LYS A 30 14.51 -13.82 -13.41
C LYS A 30 15.48 -15.00 -13.34
N LEU A 31 16.79 -14.73 -13.27
CA LEU A 31 17.83 -15.75 -13.11
C LEU A 31 17.69 -16.52 -11.80
N SER A 32 17.37 -15.83 -10.70
CA SER A 32 17.10 -16.48 -9.40
C SER A 32 15.89 -17.41 -9.45
N SER A 33 14.82 -17.01 -10.13
CA SER A 33 13.63 -17.83 -10.37
C SER A 33 13.95 -19.07 -11.23
N ILE A 34 14.73 -18.91 -12.30
CA ILE A 34 15.20 -20.02 -13.15
C ILE A 34 16.10 -20.98 -12.34
N ALA A 35 17.06 -20.48 -11.57
CA ALA A 35 17.92 -21.29 -10.72
C ALA A 35 17.12 -22.06 -9.66
N HIS A 36 16.09 -21.44 -9.06
CA HIS A 36 15.22 -22.12 -8.11
C HIS A 36 14.33 -23.18 -8.80
N ALA A 37 13.85 -22.91 -10.02
CA ALA A 37 13.11 -23.88 -10.82
C ALA A 37 13.97 -25.09 -11.19
N LEU A 38 15.20 -24.87 -11.68
CA LEU A 38 16.17 -25.93 -11.98
C LEU A 38 16.52 -26.78 -10.74
N ARG A 39 16.65 -26.14 -9.57
CA ARG A 39 16.88 -26.84 -8.30
C ARG A 39 15.70 -27.73 -7.89
N ARG A 40 14.45 -27.29 -8.08
CA ARG A 40 13.25 -28.08 -7.74
C ARG A 40 12.90 -29.16 -8.77
N VAL A 41 12.98 -28.84 -10.06
CA VAL A 41 12.47 -29.69 -11.16
C VAL A 41 13.54 -30.63 -11.68
N CYS A 42 14.78 -30.15 -11.83
CA CYS A 42 15.88 -30.89 -12.43
C CYS A 42 16.91 -31.39 -11.39
N GLY A 43 16.76 -31.03 -10.11
CA GLY A 43 17.68 -31.42 -9.04
C GLY A 43 19.08 -30.82 -9.17
N VAL A 44 19.20 -29.63 -9.77
CA VAL A 44 20.48 -28.92 -9.95
C VAL A 44 20.89 -28.23 -8.65
N GLN A 45 22.08 -28.57 -8.14
CA GLN A 45 22.64 -27.99 -6.91
C GLN A 45 23.37 -26.65 -7.18
N SER A 46 23.85 -26.02 -6.11
CA SER A 46 24.50 -24.68 -6.17
C SER A 46 25.81 -24.66 -6.96
N ASP A 47 26.47 -25.80 -7.07
CA ASP A 47 27.71 -26.05 -7.81
C ASP A 47 27.45 -26.41 -9.29
N GLY A 48 26.19 -26.46 -9.72
CA GLY A 48 25.78 -26.93 -11.05
C GLY A 48 25.70 -28.45 -11.18
N SER A 49 25.98 -29.23 -10.13
CA SER A 49 25.84 -30.69 -10.19
C SER A 49 24.36 -31.10 -10.28
N VAL A 50 24.07 -32.12 -11.10
CA VAL A 50 22.71 -32.63 -11.30
C VAL A 50 22.56 -33.93 -10.53
N HIS A 51 21.65 -33.95 -9.55
CA HIS A 51 21.54 -35.08 -8.62
C HIS A 51 21.13 -36.38 -9.35
N ALA A 52 22.06 -37.33 -9.46
CA ALA A 52 21.93 -38.50 -10.34
C ALA A 52 20.73 -39.42 -10.03
N ALA A 53 20.16 -39.32 -8.81
CA ALA A 53 18.93 -39.99 -8.42
C ALA A 53 17.75 -39.72 -9.37
N ALA A 54 17.67 -38.52 -9.97
CA ALA A 54 16.61 -38.14 -10.90
C ALA A 54 16.50 -39.02 -12.16
N ARG A 55 17.54 -39.80 -12.49
CA ARG A 55 17.51 -40.75 -13.62
C ARG A 55 16.91 -42.13 -13.29
N ARG A 56 16.46 -42.40 -12.05
CA ARG A 56 15.81 -43.68 -11.71
C ARG A 56 14.28 -43.57 -11.67
N ARG A 57 13.69 -43.76 -12.85
CA ARG A 57 12.30 -44.20 -13.11
C ARG A 57 11.17 -43.30 -12.56
N VAL A 58 10.65 -42.45 -13.45
CA VAL A 58 9.24 -42.01 -13.35
C VAL A 58 8.35 -43.20 -13.71
N ALA A 59 8.05 -44.04 -12.72
CA ALA A 59 7.08 -45.13 -12.85
C ALA A 59 5.69 -44.64 -12.38
N SER A 60 4.64 -45.03 -13.08
CA SER A 60 3.28 -44.49 -12.91
C SER A 60 2.72 -44.66 -11.49
N PRO A 61 1.82 -43.77 -11.01
CA PRO A 61 1.12 -43.90 -9.72
C PRO A 61 0.20 -45.14 -9.59
N ALA A 62 0.79 -46.33 -9.48
CA ALA A 62 0.09 -47.58 -9.29
C ALA A 62 -0.42 -47.72 -7.85
N ARG A 63 -1.74 -47.77 -7.69
CA ARG A 63 -2.44 -47.98 -6.41
C ARG A 63 -1.92 -49.23 -5.68
N ARG A 64 -1.30 -49.07 -4.50
CA ARG A 64 -1.18 -50.15 -3.50
C ARG A 64 -1.42 -49.64 -2.08
N TYR A 65 -2.65 -49.89 -1.62
CA TYR A 65 -2.97 -49.96 -0.20
C TYR A 65 -2.40 -51.28 0.36
N SER A 66 -1.65 -51.24 1.46
CA SER A 66 -1.46 -52.34 2.41
C SER A 66 -0.62 -51.85 3.59
N PRO A 67 -1.20 -51.62 4.78
CA PRO A 67 -0.47 -51.18 5.96
C PRO A 67 -0.09 -52.36 6.86
N HIS A 68 1.20 -52.52 7.20
CA HIS A 68 1.58 -53.17 8.47
C HIS A 68 3.01 -52.87 8.94
N ARG A 69 3.12 -52.63 10.26
CA ARG A 69 4.28 -52.79 11.17
C ARG A 69 5.65 -52.23 10.77
N GLY A 70 6.07 -51.24 11.56
CA GLY A 70 7.02 -51.58 12.63
C GLY A 70 8.42 -50.97 12.52
N ARG A 71 8.63 -49.85 13.21
CA ARG A 71 9.90 -49.59 13.90
C ARG A 71 9.69 -48.62 15.06
N ASP A 72 9.97 -49.09 16.26
CA ASP A 72 9.84 -48.36 17.51
C ASP A 72 11.01 -47.38 17.70
N HIS A 73 10.74 -46.18 18.21
CA HIS A 73 11.65 -45.35 19.03
C HIS A 73 10.93 -44.08 19.52
N SER A 74 11.47 -43.49 20.60
CA SER A 74 10.98 -42.29 21.31
C SER A 74 9.52 -42.34 21.78
N GLU A 75 9.31 -43.00 22.92
CA GLU A 75 8.18 -42.70 23.81
C GLU A 75 8.44 -41.35 24.49
N ASP A 76 7.83 -40.27 24.00
CA ASP A 76 7.26 -39.18 24.82
C ASP A 76 6.64 -38.10 23.92
N ARG A 77 5.59 -37.42 24.42
CA ARG A 77 4.86 -36.32 23.75
C ARG A 77 4.08 -36.64 22.46
N ASN A 78 3.69 -37.89 22.21
CA ASN A 78 2.55 -38.16 21.33
C ASN A 78 1.23 -37.99 22.10
N GLU A 79 0.89 -36.74 22.41
CA GLU A 79 -0.51 -36.38 22.62
C GLU A 79 -1.26 -36.70 21.32
N ILE A 80 -2.09 -37.74 21.33
CA ILE A 80 -2.98 -38.05 20.21
C ILE A 80 -4.04 -36.96 20.19
N ILE A 81 -3.78 -35.90 19.43
CA ILE A 81 -4.75 -34.84 19.19
C ILE A 81 -5.94 -35.53 18.51
N ASP A 82 -7.08 -35.55 19.20
CA ASP A 82 -8.30 -36.21 18.75
C ASP A 82 -8.99 -35.33 17.69
N VAL A 83 -8.36 -35.25 16.51
CA VAL A 83 -8.81 -34.42 15.40
C VAL A 83 -9.99 -35.11 14.72
N ASP A 84 -11.20 -34.66 15.05
CA ASP A 84 -12.46 -35.10 14.45
C ASP A 84 -12.31 -35.34 12.93
N PRO A 85 -12.51 -36.58 12.45
CA PRO A 85 -12.34 -36.90 11.04
C PRO A 85 -13.33 -36.17 10.12
N GLU A 86 -14.48 -35.70 10.61
CA GLU A 86 -15.36 -34.80 9.84
C GLU A 86 -14.82 -33.37 9.76
N LEU A 87 -14.10 -32.88 10.78
CA LEU A 87 -13.35 -31.62 10.68
C LEU A 87 -12.26 -31.71 9.61
N ILE A 88 -11.52 -32.82 9.54
CA ILE A 88 -10.52 -33.06 8.48
C ILE A 88 -11.20 -33.11 7.11
N LYS A 89 -12.27 -33.91 6.95
CA LYS A 89 -13.04 -33.98 5.69
C LYS A 89 -13.63 -32.63 5.30
N LYS A 90 -14.09 -31.81 6.26
CA LYS A 90 -14.58 -30.44 6.01
C LYS A 90 -13.45 -29.51 5.56
N GLY A 91 -12.29 -29.57 6.21
CA GLY A 91 -11.07 -28.86 5.79
C GLY A 91 -10.66 -29.23 4.36
N MET A 92 -10.62 -30.53 4.03
CA MET A 92 -10.33 -31.01 2.68
C MET A 92 -11.39 -30.59 1.65
N ARG A 93 -12.69 -30.62 2.00
CA ARG A 93 -13.77 -30.16 1.11
C ARG A 93 -13.64 -28.66 0.81
N ASN A 94 -13.34 -27.84 1.81
CA ASN A 94 -13.07 -26.41 1.63
C ASN A 94 -11.82 -26.19 0.75
N LEU A 95 -10.70 -26.84 1.08
CA LEU A 95 -9.45 -26.73 0.32
C LEU A 95 -9.62 -27.15 -1.15
N MET A 96 -10.39 -28.21 -1.43
CA MET A 96 -10.73 -28.63 -2.79
C MET A 96 -11.61 -27.61 -3.53
N HIS A 97 -12.53 -26.94 -2.83
CA HIS A 97 -13.33 -25.85 -3.41
C HIS A 97 -12.46 -24.64 -3.71
N ASP A 98 -11.59 -24.25 -2.79
CA ASP A 98 -10.69 -23.10 -2.93
C ASP A 98 -9.65 -23.33 -4.03
N VAL A 99 -9.10 -24.54 -4.16
CA VAL A 99 -8.24 -24.94 -5.31
C VAL A 99 -9.01 -24.86 -6.62
N CYS A 100 -10.24 -25.41 -6.70
CA CYS A 100 -11.09 -25.28 -7.90
C CYS A 100 -11.36 -23.81 -8.26
N GLN A 101 -11.52 -22.93 -7.27
CA GLN A 101 -11.76 -21.51 -7.48
C GLN A 101 -10.50 -20.79 -7.97
N ILE A 102 -9.34 -21.04 -7.34
CA ILE A 102 -8.04 -20.51 -7.73
C ILE A 102 -7.67 -20.94 -9.16
N GLU A 103 -8.00 -22.17 -9.58
CA GLU A 103 -7.75 -22.61 -10.96
C GLU A 103 -8.62 -21.87 -12.00
N ARG A 104 -9.89 -21.54 -11.67
CA ARG A 104 -10.75 -20.69 -12.51
C ARG A 104 -10.20 -19.27 -12.63
N GLU A 105 -9.83 -18.66 -11.51
CA GLU A 105 -9.28 -17.30 -11.46
C GLU A 105 -7.94 -17.22 -12.21
N LYS A 106 -7.07 -18.22 -12.05
CA LYS A 106 -5.81 -18.37 -12.80
C LYS A 106 -6.06 -18.50 -14.31
N LYS A 107 -7.12 -19.18 -14.74
CA LYS A 107 -7.50 -19.26 -16.17
C LYS A 107 -7.96 -17.90 -16.69
N GLN A 108 -8.83 -17.20 -15.96
CA GLN A 108 -9.28 -15.85 -16.33
C GLN A 108 -8.13 -14.84 -16.40
N LEU A 109 -7.18 -14.88 -15.46
CA LEU A 109 -5.98 -14.04 -15.47
C LEU A 109 -5.06 -14.32 -16.68
N LYS A 110 -4.96 -15.59 -17.12
CA LYS A 110 -4.21 -15.94 -18.34
C LYS A 110 -4.91 -15.43 -19.61
N GLU A 111 -6.23 -15.58 -19.68
CA GLU A 111 -7.04 -15.07 -20.80
C GLU A 111 -6.98 -13.54 -20.87
N ALA A 112 -7.00 -12.84 -19.72
CA ALA A 112 -6.83 -11.39 -19.66
C ALA A 112 -5.43 -10.91 -20.09
N THR A 113 -4.36 -11.61 -19.69
CA THR A 113 -2.98 -11.25 -20.11
C THR A 113 -2.72 -11.54 -21.59
N GLU A 114 -3.31 -12.58 -22.18
CA GLU A 114 -3.30 -12.81 -23.63
C GLU A 114 -4.12 -11.79 -24.42
N GLN A 115 -5.13 -11.15 -23.81
CA GLN A 115 -5.83 -10.00 -24.40
C GLN A 115 -4.99 -8.71 -24.28
N GLN A 116 -4.35 -8.46 -23.13
CA GLN A 116 -3.49 -7.29 -22.93
C GLN A 116 -2.32 -7.25 -23.93
N GLY A 117 -1.62 -8.36 -24.14
CA GLY A 117 -0.53 -8.44 -25.11
C GLY A 117 -0.95 -8.20 -26.58
N LYS A 118 -2.25 -8.33 -26.91
CA LYS A 118 -2.79 -7.90 -28.22
C LYS A 118 -3.02 -6.39 -28.26
N GLY A 119 -3.38 -5.78 -27.14
CA GLY A 119 -3.47 -4.33 -26.97
C GLY A 119 -2.11 -3.63 -27.15
N ASP A 120 -1.05 -4.16 -26.56
CA ASP A 120 0.30 -3.58 -26.67
C ASP A 120 0.81 -3.54 -28.13
N ASN A 121 0.59 -4.62 -28.89
CA ASN A 121 0.91 -4.67 -30.32
C ASN A 121 0.11 -3.64 -31.14
N LYS A 122 -1.19 -3.45 -30.82
CA LYS A 122 -2.00 -2.39 -31.44
C LYS A 122 -1.48 -0.99 -31.07
N LEU A 123 -1.10 -0.75 -29.81
CA LEU A 123 -0.53 0.52 -29.36
C LEU A 123 0.78 0.86 -30.07
N GLN A 124 1.65 -0.12 -30.30
CA GLN A 124 2.86 0.08 -31.12
C GLN A 124 2.53 0.44 -32.56
N SER A 125 1.54 -0.24 -33.18
CA SER A 125 1.05 0.10 -34.53
C SER A 125 0.46 1.52 -34.60
N ILE A 126 -0.39 1.91 -33.65
CA ILE A 126 -0.94 3.28 -33.54
C ILE A 126 0.20 4.30 -33.44
N THR A 127 1.19 4.04 -32.57
CA THR A 127 2.33 4.94 -32.33
C THR A 127 3.22 5.08 -33.57
N SER A 128 3.37 4.01 -34.35
CA SER A 128 4.08 4.06 -35.64
C SER A 128 3.30 4.88 -36.66
N ASN A 129 2.01 4.62 -36.85
CA ASN A 129 1.17 5.33 -37.81
C ASN A 129 1.04 6.83 -37.47
N LEU A 130 0.95 7.19 -36.18
CA LEU A 130 0.95 8.58 -35.73
C LEU A 130 2.22 9.32 -36.14
N ARG A 131 3.39 8.65 -36.08
CA ARG A 131 4.67 9.23 -36.53
C ARG A 131 4.70 9.43 -38.04
N SER A 132 4.28 8.42 -38.82
CA SER A 132 4.17 8.55 -40.28
C SER A 132 3.23 9.70 -40.70
N LEU A 133 2.09 9.87 -40.01
CA LEU A 133 1.16 10.97 -40.25
C LEU A 133 1.72 12.34 -39.85
N GLN A 134 2.61 12.41 -38.85
CA GLN A 134 3.35 13.63 -38.51
C GLN A 134 4.36 13.98 -39.60
N ASP A 135 5.07 12.99 -40.16
CA ASP A 135 6.01 13.18 -41.27
C ASP A 135 5.29 13.59 -42.56
N GLU A 136 4.13 13.01 -42.86
CA GLU A 136 3.29 13.45 -44.00
C GLU A 136 2.73 14.85 -43.79
N LYS A 137 2.25 15.20 -42.58
CA LYS A 137 1.82 16.56 -42.26
C LYS A 137 2.95 17.58 -42.47
N ALA A 138 4.18 17.24 -42.09
CA ALA A 138 5.35 18.11 -42.30
C ALA A 138 5.66 18.29 -43.80
N LYS A 139 5.61 17.22 -44.59
CA LYS A 139 5.77 17.27 -46.06
C LYS A 139 4.69 18.13 -46.72
N LEU A 140 3.42 17.93 -46.36
CA LEU A 140 2.28 18.69 -46.90
C LEU A 140 2.36 20.17 -46.55
N LEU A 141 2.73 20.53 -45.30
CA LEU A 141 2.97 21.93 -44.93
C LEU A 141 4.10 22.58 -45.76
N SER A 142 5.19 21.85 -46.03
CA SER A 142 6.25 22.32 -46.91
C SER A 142 5.80 22.47 -48.37
N ALA A 143 4.91 21.59 -48.85
CA ALA A 143 4.36 21.66 -50.20
C ALA A 143 3.36 22.83 -50.37
N CYS A 144 2.51 23.09 -49.36
CA CYS A 144 1.67 24.28 -49.31
C CYS A 144 2.51 25.57 -49.39
N GLY A 145 3.54 25.72 -48.54
CA GLY A 145 4.40 26.90 -48.58
C GLY A 145 5.14 27.11 -49.92
N GLN A 146 5.42 26.03 -50.66
CA GLN A 146 5.94 26.11 -52.04
C GLN A 146 4.86 26.52 -53.05
N LYS A 147 3.63 26.02 -52.93
CA LYS A 147 2.49 26.42 -53.76
C LYS A 147 2.11 27.89 -53.53
N ASP A 148 2.13 28.36 -52.29
CA ASP A 148 1.89 29.76 -51.92
C ASP A 148 2.97 30.68 -52.52
N ALA A 149 4.24 30.26 -52.48
CA ALA A 149 5.33 30.98 -53.15
C ALA A 149 5.19 31.00 -54.68
N GLN A 150 4.67 29.93 -55.30
CA GLN A 150 4.35 29.88 -56.73
C GLN A 150 3.16 30.79 -57.09
N LEU A 151 2.11 30.84 -56.26
CA LEU A 151 0.98 31.75 -56.45
C LEU A 151 1.42 33.22 -56.37
N ASN A 152 2.22 33.59 -55.36
CA ASN A 152 2.79 34.94 -55.23
C ASN A 152 3.74 35.32 -56.39
N ALA A 153 4.28 34.35 -57.14
CA ALA A 153 5.05 34.59 -58.35
C ALA A 153 4.16 34.76 -59.59
N LEU A 154 3.08 33.98 -59.70
CA LEU A 154 2.07 34.09 -60.76
C LEU A 154 1.26 35.40 -60.65
N GLU A 155 0.92 35.84 -59.43
CA GLU A 155 0.24 37.13 -59.19
C GLU A 155 1.09 38.34 -59.64
N GLN A 156 2.43 38.21 -59.63
CA GLN A 156 3.33 39.21 -60.23
C GLN A 156 3.36 39.14 -61.77
N GLN A 157 2.99 38.00 -62.36
CA GLN A 157 2.91 37.78 -63.80
C GLN A 157 1.58 38.26 -64.41
N ASP A 158 0.49 38.33 -63.61
CA ASP A 158 -0.85 38.82 -64.02
C ASP A 158 -0.91 40.31 -64.42
N LYS A 159 0.21 41.04 -64.31
CA LYS A 159 0.43 42.32 -65.00
C LYS A 159 0.31 42.21 -66.53
N GLY A 160 0.21 40.99 -67.08
CA GLY A 160 -0.08 40.68 -68.48
C GLY A 160 -1.44 41.17 -68.99
N ASP A 161 -2.47 41.29 -68.14
CA ASP A 161 -3.83 41.61 -68.60
C ASP A 161 -3.96 42.99 -69.27
N ASN A 162 -3.13 43.95 -68.87
CA ASN A 162 -3.03 45.25 -69.55
C ASN A 162 -2.64 45.12 -71.04
N LYS A 163 -1.87 44.08 -71.42
CA LYS A 163 -1.57 43.79 -72.83
C LYS A 163 -2.77 43.14 -73.56
N LEU A 164 -3.50 42.23 -72.92
CA LEU A 164 -4.69 41.62 -73.51
C LEU A 164 -5.80 42.66 -73.75
N GLN A 165 -6.02 43.58 -72.81
CA GLN A 165 -6.96 44.69 -73.01
C GLN A 165 -6.52 45.62 -74.16
N SER A 166 -5.23 45.97 -74.24
CA SER A 166 -4.69 46.80 -75.32
C SER A 166 -4.78 46.13 -76.71
N ILE A 167 -4.49 44.83 -76.81
CA ILE A 167 -4.67 44.07 -78.05
C ILE A 167 -6.15 44.04 -78.45
N THR A 168 -7.06 43.87 -77.49
CA THR A 168 -8.51 43.83 -77.71
C THR A 168 -9.07 45.18 -78.19
N SER A 169 -8.58 46.31 -77.67
CA SER A 169 -8.98 47.64 -78.18
C SER A 169 -8.48 47.89 -79.60
N ASN A 170 -7.24 47.49 -79.90
CA ASN A 170 -6.64 47.67 -81.22
C ASN A 170 -7.35 46.81 -82.29
N LEU A 171 -7.74 45.58 -81.94
CA LEU A 171 -8.50 44.70 -82.84
C LEU A 171 -9.86 45.32 -83.23
N ARG A 172 -10.54 45.98 -82.28
CA ARG A 172 -11.81 46.68 -82.52
C ARG A 172 -11.63 47.88 -83.46
N SER A 173 -10.61 48.70 -83.22
CA SER A 173 -10.30 49.85 -84.10
C SER A 173 -10.04 49.43 -85.56
N LEU A 174 -9.35 48.31 -85.77
CA LEU A 174 -9.08 47.77 -87.11
C LEU A 174 -10.34 47.17 -87.78
N GLN A 175 -11.33 46.71 -87.01
CA GLN A 175 -12.62 46.27 -87.53
C GLN A 175 -13.48 47.47 -88.00
N ASP A 176 -13.49 48.57 -87.24
CA ASP A 176 -14.19 49.81 -87.61
C ASP A 176 -13.56 50.48 -88.86
N GLU A 177 -12.23 50.44 -88.99
CA GLU A 177 -11.53 50.95 -90.17
C GLU A 177 -11.80 50.08 -91.42
N LYS A 178 -11.80 48.76 -91.28
CA LYS A 178 -12.21 47.82 -92.34
C LYS A 178 -13.64 48.08 -92.83
N ALA A 179 -14.57 48.41 -91.93
CA ALA A 179 -15.95 48.74 -92.30
C ALA A 179 -16.03 50.03 -93.14
N LYS A 180 -15.25 51.06 -92.80
CA LYS A 180 -15.16 52.31 -93.59
C LYS A 180 -14.60 52.07 -94.99
N LEU A 181 -13.57 51.24 -95.13
CA LEU A 181 -12.97 50.91 -96.43
C LEU A 181 -13.93 50.09 -97.32
N LEU A 182 -14.72 49.18 -96.75
CA LEU A 182 -15.78 48.46 -97.48
C LEU A 182 -16.88 49.40 -98.00
N SER A 183 -17.27 50.40 -97.20
CA SER A 183 -18.21 51.45 -97.62
C SER A 183 -17.66 52.29 -98.80
N ALA A 184 -16.36 52.61 -98.77
CA ALA A 184 -15.70 53.38 -99.83
C ALA A 184 -15.59 52.62 -101.18
N CYS A 185 -15.45 51.28 -101.16
CA CYS A 185 -15.49 50.47 -102.39
C CYS A 185 -16.85 50.59 -103.11
N GLY A 186 -17.96 50.39 -102.39
CA GLY A 186 -19.31 50.44 -102.97
C GLY A 186 -19.70 51.80 -103.58
N GLN A 187 -18.97 52.88 -103.25
CA GLN A 187 -19.15 54.19 -103.88
C GLN A 187 -18.38 54.36 -105.21
N LYS A 188 -17.35 53.53 -105.49
CA LYS A 188 -16.60 53.58 -106.75
C LYS A 188 -17.23 52.75 -107.86
N ASP A 189 -17.87 51.62 -107.54
CA ASP A 189 -18.62 50.83 -108.52
C ASP A 189 -19.75 51.66 -109.17
N ALA A 190 -20.31 52.63 -108.43
CA ALA A 190 -21.30 53.59 -108.92
C ALA A 190 -20.73 54.69 -109.86
N GLN A 191 -19.41 54.87 -109.94
CA GLN A 191 -18.77 55.91 -110.76
C GLN A 191 -18.28 55.38 -112.13
N LEU A 192 -18.25 54.06 -112.34
CA LEU A 192 -17.72 53.46 -113.57
C LEU A 192 -18.75 53.40 -114.73
N ASN A 193 -20.05 53.46 -114.44
CA ASN A 193 -21.14 53.32 -115.43
C ASN A 193 -21.51 54.63 -116.17
N ALA A 194 -20.61 55.62 -116.25
CA ALA A 194 -20.93 56.98 -116.72
C ALA A 194 -20.01 57.54 -117.82
N LEU A 195 -19.15 56.71 -118.44
CA LEU A 195 -18.14 57.16 -119.42
C LEU A 195 -18.07 56.30 -120.71
N GLU A 196 -19.21 56.05 -121.36
CA GLU A 196 -19.23 55.54 -122.74
C GLU A 196 -20.06 56.44 -123.67
N GLN A 197 -19.39 57.32 -124.44
CA GLN A 197 -19.84 57.71 -125.79
C GLN A 197 -18.76 58.41 -126.64
N GLN A 198 -18.70 57.97 -127.91
CA GLN A 198 -18.07 58.62 -129.08
C GLN A 198 -16.54 58.86 -129.14
N GLY A 199 -16.05 59.00 -130.39
CA GLY A 199 -14.91 59.87 -130.72
C GLY A 199 -13.56 59.20 -131.01
N GLU A 200 -13.18 59.14 -132.29
CA GLU A 200 -11.81 59.29 -132.82
C GLU A 200 -10.71 58.25 -132.45
N GLY A 201 -9.65 58.17 -133.26
CA GLY A 201 -8.76 56.99 -133.35
C GLY A 201 -7.48 57.05 -132.51
N ASP A 202 -6.62 58.03 -132.74
CA ASP A 202 -5.22 57.95 -132.26
C ASP A 202 -5.04 58.35 -130.78
N ASN A 203 -5.89 59.26 -130.28
CA ASN A 203 -6.01 59.52 -128.84
C ASN A 203 -6.38 58.24 -128.06
N LYS A 204 -7.09 57.28 -128.69
CA LYS A 204 -7.37 55.98 -128.04
C LYS A 204 -6.13 55.11 -127.94
N LEU A 205 -5.17 55.17 -128.87
CA LEU A 205 -3.92 54.41 -128.76
C LEU A 205 -3.05 54.93 -127.59
N GLN A 206 -2.98 56.26 -127.41
CA GLN A 206 -2.30 56.86 -126.27
C GLN A 206 -3.04 56.60 -124.95
N SER A 207 -4.38 56.65 -124.95
CA SER A 207 -5.22 56.25 -123.80
C SER A 207 -5.05 54.77 -123.44
N ILE A 208 -5.10 53.85 -124.41
CA ILE A 208 -4.83 52.42 -124.22
C ILE A 208 -3.42 52.18 -123.65
N THR A 209 -2.43 52.96 -124.08
CA THR A 209 -1.06 52.88 -123.55
C THR A 209 -0.97 53.34 -122.09
N LEU A 210 -1.67 54.43 -121.72
CA LEU A 210 -1.78 54.90 -120.34
C LEU A 210 -2.58 53.92 -119.47
N ASN A 211 -3.67 53.36 -119.98
CA ASN A 211 -4.48 52.36 -119.30
C ASN A 211 -3.71 51.05 -119.10
N LEU A 212 -2.92 50.60 -120.08
CA LEU A 212 -2.00 49.46 -119.93
C LEU A 212 -0.97 49.70 -118.83
N ARG A 213 -0.45 50.92 -118.70
CA ARG A 213 0.47 51.29 -117.62
C ARG A 213 -0.24 51.28 -116.26
N SER A 214 -1.41 51.91 -116.17
CA SER A 214 -2.25 51.91 -114.97
C SER A 214 -2.61 50.48 -114.51
N LEU A 215 -2.97 49.59 -115.45
CA LEU A 215 -3.26 48.18 -115.18
C LEU A 215 -2.00 47.38 -114.80
N GLN A 216 -0.81 47.76 -115.25
CA GLN A 216 0.46 47.17 -114.81
C GLN A 216 0.82 47.62 -113.38
N ASP A 217 0.64 48.90 -113.06
CA ASP A 217 0.86 49.45 -111.71
C ASP A 217 -0.16 48.88 -110.70
N GLU A 218 -1.43 48.74 -111.12
CA GLU A 218 -2.49 48.11 -110.34
C GLU A 218 -2.23 46.59 -110.14
N LYS A 219 -1.79 45.88 -111.18
CA LYS A 219 -1.34 44.48 -111.07
C LYS A 219 -0.14 44.32 -110.12
N ALA A 220 0.83 45.24 -110.15
CA ALA A 220 1.96 45.24 -109.21
C ALA A 220 1.49 45.48 -107.76
N THR A 221 0.54 46.40 -107.58
CA THR A 221 -0.10 46.68 -106.29
C THR A 221 -0.87 45.48 -105.75
N LEU A 222 -1.65 44.80 -106.60
CA LEU A 222 -2.36 43.57 -106.25
C LEU A 222 -1.42 42.41 -105.91
N LEU A 223 -0.31 42.24 -106.65
CA LEU A 223 0.72 41.24 -106.32
C LEU A 223 1.37 41.52 -104.95
N SER A 224 1.67 42.79 -104.65
CA SER A 224 2.19 43.21 -103.34
C SER A 224 1.18 42.91 -102.22
N ALA A 225 -0.10 43.26 -102.42
CA ALA A 225 -1.18 42.98 -101.48
C ALA A 225 -1.39 41.47 -101.27
N CYS A 226 -1.33 40.64 -102.32
CA CYS A 226 -1.34 39.18 -102.21
C CYS A 226 -0.15 38.64 -101.42
N GLY A 227 1.06 39.18 -101.64
CA GLY A 227 2.26 38.83 -100.86
C GLY A 227 2.09 39.13 -99.37
N GLN A 228 1.59 40.32 -99.03
CA GLN A 228 1.27 40.71 -97.65
C GLN A 228 0.18 39.82 -97.03
N LYS A 229 -0.87 39.48 -97.79
CA LYS A 229 -1.92 38.57 -97.33
C LYS A 229 -1.40 37.16 -97.07
N ASN A 230 -0.51 36.66 -97.91
CA ASN A 230 0.12 35.35 -97.72
C ASN A 230 1.04 35.34 -96.48
N ALA A 231 1.78 36.42 -96.23
CA ALA A 231 2.57 36.59 -95.00
C ALA A 231 1.68 36.63 -93.74
N GLN A 232 0.54 37.33 -93.77
CA GLN A 232 -0.46 37.33 -92.70
C GLN A 232 -1.04 35.92 -92.45
N LEU A 233 -1.35 35.18 -93.52
CA LEU A 233 -1.89 33.82 -93.44
C LEU A 233 -0.86 32.84 -92.82
N ASN A 234 0.41 32.94 -93.22
CA ASN A 234 1.49 32.14 -92.63
C ASN A 234 1.69 32.45 -91.13
N ALA A 235 1.65 33.72 -90.72
CA ALA A 235 1.76 34.11 -89.32
C ALA A 235 0.62 33.53 -88.46
N LEU A 236 -0.63 33.65 -88.93
CA LEU A 236 -1.81 33.05 -88.28
C LEU A 236 -1.74 31.52 -88.24
N THR A 237 -1.14 30.87 -89.25
CA THR A 237 -0.97 29.41 -89.28
C THR A 237 0.01 28.94 -88.19
N VAL A 238 1.10 29.69 -87.96
CA VAL A 238 2.04 29.42 -86.85
C VAL A 238 1.37 29.67 -85.49
N GLU A 239 0.60 30.74 -85.35
CA GLU A 239 -0.16 31.03 -84.12
C GLU A 239 -1.17 29.92 -83.79
N ILE A 240 -1.90 29.41 -84.78
CA ILE A 240 -2.81 28.27 -84.64
C ILE A 240 -2.07 26.99 -84.22
N SER A 241 -0.84 26.75 -84.70
CA SER A 241 -0.02 25.63 -84.24
C SER A 241 0.35 25.78 -82.77
N ASN A 242 0.92 26.93 -82.39
CA ASN A 242 1.32 27.22 -81.01
C ASN A 242 0.15 27.12 -80.02
N LEU A 243 -1.07 27.50 -80.44
CA LEU A 243 -2.28 27.37 -79.65
C LEU A 243 -2.73 25.90 -79.49
N ARG A 244 -2.59 25.07 -80.53
CA ARG A 244 -2.86 23.61 -80.44
C ARG A 244 -1.88 22.93 -79.50
N ASP A 245 -0.58 23.21 -79.63
CA ASP A 245 0.45 22.65 -78.75
C ASP A 245 0.23 23.04 -77.29
N LYS A 246 -0.23 24.29 -77.04
CA LYS A 246 -0.63 24.76 -75.72
C LYS A 246 -1.90 24.07 -75.20
N ILE A 247 -2.89 23.81 -76.05
CA ILE A 247 -4.11 23.05 -75.67
C ILE A 247 -3.72 21.63 -75.25
N THR A 248 -2.95 20.89 -76.04
CA THR A 248 -2.52 19.52 -75.69
C THR A 248 -1.65 19.46 -74.44
N SER A 249 -0.83 20.49 -74.19
CA SER A 249 -0.11 20.62 -72.92
C SER A 249 -1.05 20.82 -71.73
N LEU A 250 -2.08 21.66 -71.86
CA LEU A 250 -3.09 21.87 -70.82
C LEU A 250 -3.93 20.61 -70.57
N GLU A 251 -4.36 19.91 -71.63
CA GLU A 251 -5.09 18.63 -71.54
C GLU A 251 -4.29 17.57 -70.76
N ALA A 252 -2.98 17.46 -71.02
CA ALA A 252 -2.09 16.57 -70.26
C ALA A 252 -2.00 16.95 -68.78
N THR A 253 -1.88 18.25 -68.45
CA THR A 253 -1.88 18.70 -67.04
C THR A 253 -3.21 18.45 -66.34
N LEU A 254 -4.34 18.59 -67.05
CA LEU A 254 -5.67 18.31 -66.50
C LEU A 254 -5.88 16.83 -66.19
N SER A 255 -5.37 15.90 -67.03
CA SER A 255 -5.38 14.46 -66.71
C SER A 255 -4.59 14.18 -65.43
N SER A 256 -3.37 14.70 -65.33
CA SER A 256 -2.51 14.50 -64.15
C SER A 256 -3.13 15.06 -62.87
N ILE A 257 -3.80 16.22 -62.92
CA ILE A 257 -4.51 16.81 -61.78
C ILE A 257 -5.73 15.96 -61.39
N ASN A 258 -6.45 15.41 -62.37
CA ASN A 258 -7.60 14.52 -62.10
C ASN A 258 -7.16 13.18 -61.48
N GLU A 259 -6.04 12.63 -61.92
CA GLU A 259 -5.42 11.43 -61.31
C GLU A 259 -4.96 11.72 -59.86
N GLU A 260 -4.31 12.85 -59.61
CA GLU A 260 -3.90 13.26 -58.25
C GLU A 260 -5.12 13.46 -57.34
N LYS A 261 -6.18 14.08 -57.86
CA LYS A 261 -7.46 14.25 -57.14
C LYS A 261 -8.03 12.89 -56.71
N VAL A 262 -8.18 11.94 -57.62
CA VAL A 262 -8.71 10.60 -57.32
C VAL A 262 -7.82 9.86 -56.31
N GLN A 263 -6.50 9.99 -56.40
CA GLN A 263 -5.60 9.44 -55.38
C GLN A 263 -5.81 10.08 -54.00
N ASN A 264 -6.04 11.38 -53.93
CA ASN A 264 -6.25 12.10 -52.68
C ASN A 264 -7.66 11.84 -52.08
N GLU A 265 -8.68 11.64 -52.91
CA GLU A 265 -10.01 11.16 -52.48
C GLU A 265 -9.92 9.76 -51.85
N ASN A 266 -9.23 8.82 -52.51
CA ASN A 266 -8.97 7.47 -51.99
C ASN A 266 -8.19 7.47 -50.65
N LYS A 267 -7.15 8.33 -50.51
CA LYS A 267 -6.45 8.53 -49.22
C LYS A 267 -7.40 9.07 -48.15
N GLY A 268 -8.24 10.04 -48.51
CA GLY A 268 -9.25 10.63 -47.63
C GLY A 268 -10.34 9.64 -47.18
N GLU A 269 -10.64 8.61 -47.97
CA GLU A 269 -11.52 7.49 -47.56
C GLU A 269 -10.82 6.51 -46.64
N ASN A 270 -9.57 6.14 -46.96
CA ASN A 270 -8.76 5.28 -46.10
C ASN A 270 -8.58 5.88 -44.68
N LEU A 271 -8.29 7.18 -44.60
CA LEU A 271 -8.19 7.90 -43.32
C LEU A 271 -9.54 8.00 -42.58
N ARG A 272 -10.67 8.12 -43.29
CA ARG A 272 -12.02 8.07 -42.69
C ARG A 272 -12.33 6.69 -42.09
N LEU A 273 -11.94 5.61 -42.77
CA LEU A 273 -12.09 4.23 -42.26
C LEU A 273 -11.22 4.00 -41.02
N GLN A 274 -9.93 4.37 -41.06
CA GLN A 274 -9.04 4.28 -39.89
C GLN A 274 -9.56 5.08 -38.70
N LEU A 275 -10.14 6.27 -38.93
CA LEU A 275 -10.74 7.07 -37.85
C LEU A 275 -11.94 6.34 -37.22
N ALA A 276 -12.81 5.71 -38.02
CA ALA A 276 -13.95 4.94 -37.53
C ALA A 276 -13.51 3.73 -36.67
N GLU A 277 -12.48 2.99 -37.09
CA GLU A 277 -11.89 1.90 -36.30
C GLU A 277 -11.38 2.38 -34.94
N ARG A 278 -10.68 3.52 -34.89
CA ARG A 278 -10.16 4.07 -33.62
C ARG A 278 -11.27 4.62 -32.71
N VAL A 279 -12.35 5.16 -33.27
CA VAL A 279 -13.55 5.53 -32.48
C VAL A 279 -14.20 4.29 -31.86
N GLN A 280 -14.31 3.18 -32.60
CA GLN A 280 -14.84 1.92 -32.07
C GLN A 280 -13.94 1.34 -30.96
N GLU A 281 -12.62 1.36 -31.17
CA GLU A 281 -11.63 0.91 -30.18
C GLU A 281 -11.65 1.74 -28.89
N VAL A 282 -11.78 3.07 -28.99
CA VAL A 282 -11.96 3.95 -27.82
C VAL A 282 -13.28 3.64 -27.09
N GLY A 283 -14.34 3.24 -27.80
CA GLY A 283 -15.58 2.73 -27.20
C GLY A 283 -15.33 1.47 -26.36
N GLN A 284 -14.73 0.44 -26.96
CA GLN A 284 -14.40 -0.83 -26.29
C GLN A 284 -13.51 -0.63 -25.06
N LEU A 285 -12.52 0.27 -25.14
CA LEU A 285 -11.64 0.58 -24.01
C LEU A 285 -12.37 1.31 -22.86
N ARG A 286 -13.36 2.16 -23.16
CA ARG A 286 -14.21 2.81 -22.14
C ARG A 286 -15.13 1.81 -21.44
N GLU A 287 -15.73 0.87 -22.18
CA GLU A 287 -16.53 -0.21 -21.60
C GLU A 287 -15.68 -1.13 -20.70
N ALA A 288 -14.47 -1.48 -21.15
CA ALA A 288 -13.53 -2.29 -20.37
C ALA A 288 -13.07 -1.57 -19.08
N LEU A 289 -12.85 -0.24 -19.14
CA LEU A 289 -12.53 0.60 -17.99
C LEU A 289 -13.68 0.65 -16.97
N ALA A 290 -14.90 0.98 -17.41
CA ALA A 290 -16.08 1.01 -16.53
C ALA A 290 -16.35 -0.37 -15.89
N ALA A 291 -16.12 -1.46 -16.62
CA ALA A 291 -16.20 -2.82 -16.07
C ALA A 291 -15.09 -3.11 -15.05
N ALA A 292 -13.91 -2.51 -15.16
CA ALA A 292 -12.81 -2.62 -14.20
C ALA A 292 -13.07 -1.79 -12.94
N GLU A 293 -13.51 -0.54 -13.07
CA GLU A 293 -13.93 0.34 -11.97
C GLU A 293 -15.06 -0.31 -11.15
N GLY A 294 -16.06 -0.87 -11.82
CA GLY A 294 -17.11 -1.66 -11.17
C GLY A 294 -16.60 -2.93 -10.48
N ARG A 295 -15.45 -3.51 -10.88
CA ARG A 295 -14.80 -4.60 -10.12
C ARG A 295 -14.07 -4.06 -8.89
N ALA A 296 -13.34 -2.94 -9.02
CA ALA A 296 -12.64 -2.30 -7.90
C ALA A 296 -13.60 -1.95 -6.75
N ALA A 297 -14.70 -1.24 -7.04
CA ALA A 297 -15.69 -0.86 -6.03
C ALA A 297 -16.29 -2.07 -5.25
N ARG A 298 -16.43 -3.24 -5.92
CA ARG A 298 -16.87 -4.49 -5.26
C ARG A 298 -15.79 -5.09 -4.35
N LEU A 299 -14.51 -4.96 -4.72
CA LEU A 299 -13.39 -5.37 -3.87
C LEU A 299 -13.23 -4.45 -2.65
N ASP A 300 -13.45 -3.15 -2.78
CA ASP A 300 -13.40 -2.21 -1.66
C ASP A 300 -14.50 -2.48 -0.62
N VAL A 301 -15.74 -2.74 -1.06
CA VAL A 301 -16.83 -3.18 -0.17
C VAL A 301 -16.49 -4.50 0.53
N ARG A 302 -15.91 -5.47 -0.20
CA ARG A 302 -15.49 -6.75 0.38
C ARG A 302 -14.33 -6.59 1.36
N ARG A 303 -13.41 -5.68 1.11
CA ARG A 303 -12.31 -5.32 2.01
C ARG A 303 -12.85 -4.71 3.30
N ALA A 304 -13.72 -3.70 3.21
CA ALA A 304 -14.34 -3.07 4.38
C ALA A 304 -15.11 -4.08 5.26
N GLN A 305 -15.80 -5.05 4.63
CA GLN A 305 -16.43 -6.15 5.34
C GLN A 305 -15.41 -7.00 6.13
N LEU A 306 -14.31 -7.41 5.49
CA LEU A 306 -13.25 -8.22 6.12
C LEU A 306 -12.51 -7.44 7.23
N GLU A 307 -12.28 -6.14 7.06
CA GLU A 307 -11.73 -5.28 8.12
C GLU A 307 -12.67 -5.23 9.34
N GLY A 308 -13.98 -5.12 9.12
CA GLY A 308 -14.99 -5.23 10.18
C GLY A 308 -15.06 -6.62 10.83
N ASP A 309 -14.86 -7.70 10.07
CA ASP A 309 -14.82 -9.08 10.59
C ASP A 309 -13.59 -9.30 11.48
N ILE A 310 -12.42 -8.79 11.06
CA ILE A 310 -11.17 -8.80 11.85
C ILE A 310 -11.33 -8.01 13.15
N GLN A 311 -11.98 -6.84 13.11
CA GLN A 311 -12.26 -6.05 14.33
C GLN A 311 -13.10 -6.83 15.34
N ARG A 312 -14.17 -7.51 14.90
CA ARG A 312 -15.02 -8.33 15.80
C ARG A 312 -14.27 -9.54 16.34
N ALA A 313 -13.42 -10.18 15.52
CA ALA A 313 -12.55 -11.27 15.98
C ALA A 313 -11.52 -10.80 17.03
N ALA A 314 -10.95 -9.60 16.86
CA ALA A 314 -9.97 -9.02 17.78
C ALA A 314 -10.59 -8.63 19.15
N VAL A 315 -11.85 -8.17 19.18
CA VAL A 315 -12.59 -7.97 20.44
C VAL A 315 -12.79 -9.32 21.14
N GLY A 316 -13.34 -10.32 20.44
CA GLY A 316 -13.54 -11.65 20.99
C GLY A 316 -12.25 -12.40 21.39
N ALA A 317 -11.07 -11.98 20.89
CA ALA A 317 -9.78 -12.44 21.40
C ALA A 317 -9.48 -11.82 22.78
N ARG A 318 -9.59 -10.49 22.92
CA ARG A 318 -9.37 -9.77 24.18
C ARG A 318 -10.28 -10.25 25.31
N ASP A 319 -11.52 -10.63 24.99
CA ASP A 319 -12.47 -11.17 25.96
C ASP A 319 -12.06 -12.56 26.47
N ARG A 320 -11.46 -13.39 25.60
CA ARG A 320 -10.86 -14.68 25.99
C ARG A 320 -9.59 -14.47 26.82
N ASP A 321 -8.73 -13.52 26.47
CA ASP A 321 -7.55 -13.19 27.27
C ASP A 321 -7.92 -12.73 28.70
N GLN A 322 -9.03 -11.99 28.83
CA GLN A 322 -9.60 -11.61 30.13
C GLN A 322 -10.28 -12.77 30.87
N ALA A 323 -10.75 -13.80 30.17
CA ALA A 323 -11.21 -15.05 30.80
C ALA A 323 -10.02 -15.88 31.31
N LEU A 324 -8.99 -16.08 30.47
CA LEU A 324 -7.77 -16.82 30.82
C LEU A 324 -7.08 -16.21 32.05
N LYS A 325 -6.92 -14.89 32.12
CA LYS A 325 -6.35 -14.19 33.30
C LYS A 325 -7.14 -14.39 34.59
N ARG A 326 -8.46 -14.63 34.50
CA ARG A 326 -9.29 -15.00 35.65
C ARG A 326 -9.07 -16.45 36.05
N CYS A 327 -8.99 -17.37 35.08
CA CYS A 327 -8.61 -18.77 35.31
C CYS A 327 -7.23 -18.88 35.98
N GLU A 328 -6.21 -18.17 35.47
CA GLU A 328 -4.87 -18.06 36.10
C GLU A 328 -4.91 -17.48 37.53
N GLY A 329 -5.89 -16.63 37.83
CA GLY A 329 -6.16 -16.16 39.19
C GLY A 329 -6.68 -17.29 40.08
N TYR A 330 -7.74 -17.97 39.65
CA TYR A 330 -8.32 -19.10 40.38
C TYR A 330 -7.32 -20.26 40.57
N SER A 331 -6.52 -20.61 39.56
CA SER A 331 -5.47 -21.64 39.67
C SER A 331 -4.42 -21.31 40.75
N ARG A 332 -4.02 -20.04 40.89
CA ARG A 332 -3.12 -19.61 41.97
C ARG A 332 -3.78 -19.69 43.35
N THR A 333 -5.07 -19.35 43.44
CA THR A 333 -5.83 -19.50 44.69
C THR A 333 -6.00 -20.98 45.08
N ILE A 334 -6.20 -21.88 44.11
CA ILE A 334 -6.29 -23.33 44.33
C ILE A 334 -4.96 -23.85 44.89
N ALA A 335 -3.83 -23.56 44.24
CA ALA A 335 -2.51 -23.97 44.74
C ALA A 335 -2.23 -23.46 46.17
N GLN A 336 -2.57 -22.21 46.48
CA GLN A 336 -2.44 -21.65 47.84
C GLN A 336 -3.36 -22.33 48.87
N LEU A 337 -4.48 -22.91 48.46
CA LEU A 337 -5.34 -23.72 49.34
C LEU A 337 -4.78 -25.14 49.49
N GLU A 338 -4.20 -25.73 48.45
CA GLU A 338 -3.53 -27.04 48.49
C GLU A 338 -2.27 -27.00 49.40
N ASP A 339 -1.45 -25.96 49.32
CA ASP A 339 -0.33 -25.69 50.24
C ASP A 339 -0.80 -25.58 51.71
N ARG A 340 -1.95 -24.94 51.94
CA ARG A 340 -2.53 -24.83 53.28
C ARG A 340 -3.12 -26.14 53.77
N CYS A 341 -3.76 -26.93 52.90
CA CYS A 341 -4.30 -28.25 53.23
C CYS A 341 -3.19 -29.27 53.53
N THR A 342 -2.08 -29.26 52.77
CA THR A 342 -0.92 -30.12 53.03
C THR A 342 -0.21 -29.73 54.33
N SER A 343 -0.02 -28.43 54.59
CA SER A 343 0.50 -27.92 55.87
C SER A 343 -0.38 -28.32 57.06
N LEU A 344 -1.70 -28.12 56.97
CA LEU A 344 -2.65 -28.56 58.01
C LEU A 344 -2.60 -30.08 58.23
N LYS A 345 -2.55 -30.88 57.16
CA LYS A 345 -2.40 -32.35 57.26
C LYS A 345 -1.13 -32.73 58.03
N GLY A 346 -0.01 -32.06 57.76
CA GLY A 346 1.23 -32.24 58.51
C GLY A 346 1.08 -31.92 60.01
N THR A 347 0.36 -30.85 60.38
CA THR A 347 0.08 -30.55 61.80
C THR A 347 -0.83 -31.58 62.46
N VAL A 348 -1.81 -32.12 61.73
CA VAL A 348 -2.68 -33.21 62.23
C VAL A 348 -1.87 -34.49 62.45
N GLU A 349 -1.02 -34.88 61.50
CA GLU A 349 -0.13 -36.04 61.64
C GLU A 349 0.83 -35.90 62.84
N GLN A 350 1.42 -34.71 63.02
CA GLN A 350 2.24 -34.41 64.19
C GLN A 350 1.45 -34.57 65.50
N LEU A 351 0.25 -33.97 65.60
CA LEU A 351 -0.61 -34.08 66.78
C LEU A 351 -1.05 -35.53 67.04
N SER A 352 -1.36 -36.32 66.00
CA SER A 352 -1.66 -37.75 66.15
C SER A 352 -0.47 -38.55 66.69
N THR A 353 0.77 -38.28 66.23
CA THR A 353 1.95 -38.95 66.80
C THR A 353 2.26 -38.50 68.24
N ALA A 354 1.98 -37.24 68.58
CA ALA A 354 2.13 -36.74 69.94
C ALA A 354 1.10 -37.38 70.89
N LEU A 355 -0.16 -37.48 70.45
CA LEU A 355 -1.23 -38.15 71.20
C LEU A 355 -0.93 -39.65 71.39
N GLN A 356 -0.43 -40.34 70.37
CA GLN A 356 -0.03 -41.74 70.49
C GLN A 356 1.11 -41.94 71.51
N LYS A 357 2.11 -41.05 71.53
CA LYS A 357 3.20 -41.07 72.52
C LYS A 357 2.71 -40.76 73.94
N ALA A 358 1.74 -39.85 74.09
CA ALA A 358 1.12 -39.57 75.38
C ALA A 358 0.34 -40.79 75.89
N ALA A 359 -0.40 -41.47 75.01
CA ALA A 359 -1.13 -42.70 75.37
C ALA A 359 -0.21 -43.88 75.75
N THR A 360 0.96 -44.04 75.09
CA THR A 360 1.94 -45.05 75.52
C THR A 360 2.56 -44.70 76.87
N ALA A 361 2.94 -43.44 77.10
CA ALA A 361 3.47 -42.99 78.38
C ALA A 361 2.43 -43.12 79.52
N GLU A 362 1.15 -42.86 79.25
CA GLU A 362 0.08 -43.10 80.22
C GLU A 362 -0.07 -44.60 80.54
N SER A 363 0.05 -45.47 79.53
CA SER A 363 0.03 -46.93 79.74
C SER A 363 1.25 -47.45 80.52
N GLU A 364 2.41 -46.83 80.33
CA GLU A 364 3.64 -47.11 81.10
C GLU A 364 3.46 -46.69 82.56
N LEU A 365 3.03 -45.46 82.82
CA LEU A 365 2.74 -44.95 84.17
C LEU A 365 1.63 -45.76 84.88
N ARG A 366 0.59 -46.21 84.16
CA ARG A 366 -0.44 -47.13 84.70
C ARG A 366 0.15 -48.49 85.08
N SER A 367 1.14 -48.98 84.33
CA SER A 367 1.86 -50.22 84.67
C SER A 367 2.77 -50.03 85.90
N GLU A 368 3.45 -48.88 86.00
CA GLU A 368 4.28 -48.54 87.16
C GLU A 368 3.45 -48.38 88.43
N LEU A 369 2.35 -47.61 88.39
CA LEU A 369 1.40 -47.49 89.51
C LEU A 369 0.83 -48.86 89.93
N SER A 370 0.62 -49.78 89.00
CA SER A 370 0.20 -51.15 89.32
C SER A 370 1.31 -51.99 89.96
N LYS A 371 2.59 -51.82 89.58
CA LYS A 371 3.72 -52.45 90.29
C LYS A 371 3.85 -51.87 91.70
N GLU A 372 3.80 -50.55 91.82
CA GLU A 372 3.96 -49.82 93.07
C GLU A 372 2.85 -50.17 94.08
N SER A 373 1.59 -50.23 93.63
CA SER A 373 0.46 -50.73 94.43
C SER A 373 0.60 -52.21 94.82
N ASN A 374 1.19 -53.05 93.96
CA ASN A 374 1.49 -54.44 94.32
C ASN A 374 2.57 -54.52 95.41
N SER A 375 3.65 -53.74 95.31
CA SER A 375 4.69 -53.68 96.34
C SER A 375 4.20 -53.04 97.65
N ASP A 376 3.31 -52.05 97.58
CA ASP A 376 2.67 -51.47 98.78
C ASP A 376 1.82 -52.54 99.49
N SER A 377 1.05 -53.34 98.73
CA SER A 377 0.32 -54.50 99.26
C SER A 377 1.22 -55.64 99.79
N GLU A 378 2.50 -55.66 99.42
CA GLU A 378 3.51 -56.60 99.93
C GLU A 378 4.16 -56.06 101.21
N LEU A 379 4.47 -54.77 101.25
CA LEU A 379 4.89 -54.04 102.45
C LEU A 379 3.79 -54.06 103.53
N GLU A 380 2.51 -53.98 103.18
CA GLU A 380 1.39 -54.19 104.13
C GLU A 380 1.39 -55.60 104.73
N ARG A 381 1.69 -56.65 103.93
CA ARG A 381 1.81 -58.03 104.43
C ARG A 381 3.02 -58.20 105.33
N GLU A 382 4.16 -57.63 104.96
CA GLU A 382 5.38 -57.63 105.78
C GLU A 382 5.16 -56.86 107.09
N LEU A 383 4.55 -55.68 107.04
CA LEU A 383 4.14 -54.89 108.20
C LEU A 383 3.20 -55.70 109.11
N HIS A 384 2.22 -56.42 108.57
CA HIS A 384 1.36 -57.30 109.34
C HIS A 384 2.10 -58.52 109.92
N SER A 385 3.12 -59.05 109.24
CA SER A 385 3.99 -60.11 109.78
C SER A 385 4.81 -59.58 110.96
N LEU A 386 5.48 -58.44 110.77
CA LEU A 386 6.25 -57.75 111.82
C LEU A 386 5.35 -57.29 112.99
N GLN A 387 4.08 -56.96 112.74
CA GLN A 387 3.10 -56.69 113.81
C GLN A 387 2.76 -57.95 114.63
N ARG A 388 2.67 -59.14 114.00
CA ARG A 388 2.50 -60.43 114.69
C ARG A 388 3.76 -60.80 115.46
N GLU A 389 4.93 -60.72 114.84
CA GLU A 389 6.21 -60.96 115.54
C GLU A 389 6.39 -59.99 116.72
N ARG A 390 6.03 -58.71 116.55
CA ARG A 390 6.03 -57.73 117.64
C ARG A 390 5.02 -58.06 118.73
N SER A 391 3.83 -58.58 118.41
CA SER A 391 2.85 -58.96 119.43
C SER A 391 3.24 -60.25 120.17
N GLU A 392 3.86 -61.21 119.47
CA GLU A 392 4.50 -62.37 120.07
C GLU A 392 5.71 -62.00 120.94
N LEU A 393 6.62 -61.16 120.45
CA LEU A 393 7.77 -60.68 121.22
C LEU A 393 7.31 -59.85 122.42
N LYS A 394 6.23 -59.07 122.29
CA LYS A 394 5.60 -58.41 123.43
C LYS A 394 5.03 -59.44 124.41
N ALA A 395 4.28 -60.45 123.96
CA ALA A 395 3.76 -61.49 124.85
C ALA A 395 4.87 -62.30 125.54
N LYS A 396 5.98 -62.58 124.84
CA LYS A 396 7.21 -63.17 125.39
C LYS A 396 7.88 -62.23 126.41
N ASN A 397 7.88 -60.92 126.17
CA ASN A 397 8.40 -59.91 127.09
C ASN A 397 7.49 -59.71 128.32
N ASP A 398 6.17 -59.66 128.16
CA ASP A 398 5.20 -59.62 129.26
C ASP A 398 5.28 -60.92 130.11
N ALA A 399 5.45 -62.08 129.49
CA ALA A 399 5.71 -63.34 130.19
C ALA A 399 7.08 -63.34 130.89
N LEU A 400 8.13 -62.78 130.29
CA LEU A 400 9.41 -62.58 130.94
C LEU A 400 9.30 -61.60 132.12
N LEU A 401 8.52 -60.52 132.01
CA LEU A 401 8.21 -59.60 133.10
C LEU A 401 7.44 -60.32 134.22
N ASP A 402 6.56 -61.28 133.91
CA ASP A 402 5.96 -62.15 134.93
C ASP A 402 6.96 -63.14 135.54
N THR A 403 7.95 -63.66 134.79
CA THR A 403 9.06 -64.41 135.42
C THR A 403 9.94 -63.51 136.28
N VAL A 404 10.18 -62.26 135.89
CA VAL A 404 10.89 -61.26 136.70
C VAL A 404 10.08 -60.93 137.96
N ARG A 405 8.76 -60.71 137.88
CA ARG A 405 7.89 -60.54 139.06
C ARG A 405 7.90 -61.76 139.99
N LYS A 406 8.01 -62.98 139.45
CA LYS A 406 8.17 -64.22 140.23
C LYS A 406 9.55 -64.30 140.89
N LEU A 407 10.62 -63.99 140.17
CA LEU A 407 11.98 -63.91 140.72
C LEU A 407 12.15 -62.77 141.73
N GLU A 408 11.42 -61.66 141.55
CA GLU A 408 11.28 -60.58 142.53
C GLU A 408 10.44 -61.00 143.73
N ALA A 409 9.49 -61.93 143.57
CA ALA A 409 8.74 -62.53 144.67
C ALA A 409 9.61 -63.53 145.47
N ASP A 410 10.40 -64.38 144.81
CA ASP A 410 11.45 -65.19 145.48
C ASP A 410 12.45 -64.28 146.21
N ARG A 411 12.83 -63.15 145.60
CA ARG A 411 13.71 -62.13 146.19
C ARG A 411 13.11 -61.45 147.42
N ARG A 412 11.80 -61.56 147.70
CA ARG A 412 11.19 -61.07 148.97
C ARG A 412 11.61 -61.89 150.20
N MET A 413 12.32 -63.00 150.03
CA MET A 413 13.09 -63.66 151.10
C MET A 413 14.37 -62.91 151.50
N ARG A 414 14.64 -61.70 150.95
CA ARG A 414 15.59 -60.71 151.50
C ARG A 414 15.03 -59.27 151.41
N PRO A 415 15.37 -58.35 152.35
CA PRO A 415 14.74 -57.03 152.41
C PRO A 415 15.53 -55.90 151.71
N SER A 416 14.81 -54.81 151.37
CA SER A 416 15.32 -53.44 151.09
C SER A 416 16.14 -53.21 149.79
N LEU A 417 16.05 -52.06 149.07
CA LEU A 417 15.34 -50.78 149.31
C LEU A 417 14.78 -50.15 147.99
N CYS A 418 14.00 -49.06 148.12
CA CYS A 418 13.27 -48.24 147.11
C CYS A 418 14.19 -47.45 146.13
N VAL A 419 13.84 -47.00 144.89
CA VAL A 419 12.65 -46.26 144.33
C VAL A 419 12.61 -44.79 144.85
N ALA A 420 12.41 -43.67 144.09
CA ALA A 420 11.81 -43.33 142.77
C ALA A 420 12.47 -42.01 142.17
N ASN A 421 12.01 -41.22 141.15
CA ASN A 421 10.92 -41.19 140.14
C ASN A 421 11.15 -40.10 139.02
N LYS A 422 11.00 -40.45 137.72
CA LYS A 422 10.25 -39.76 136.60
C LYS A 422 10.49 -38.32 136.06
N HIS A 423 9.95 -38.15 134.82
CA HIS A 423 9.37 -36.96 134.13
C HIS A 423 10.30 -36.01 133.33
N ASN A 424 9.90 -35.40 132.19
CA ASN A 424 8.92 -35.76 131.12
C ASN A 424 8.96 -34.70 129.98
N VAL A 425 8.74 -35.08 128.70
CA VAL A 425 8.21 -34.20 127.59
C VAL A 425 9.19 -33.04 127.18
N SER A 426 9.34 -32.55 125.94
CA SER A 426 8.59 -32.56 124.66
C SER A 426 9.50 -32.78 123.43
N GLY A 427 8.92 -32.94 122.23
CA GLY A 427 9.56 -32.54 120.95
C GLY A 427 8.99 -31.21 120.42
N PRO A 428 9.13 -30.85 119.13
CA PRO A 428 9.80 -31.57 118.02
C PRO A 428 10.72 -30.64 117.18
N GLU A 429 10.80 -30.90 115.86
CA GLU A 429 11.07 -29.94 114.75
C GLU A 429 12.50 -29.71 114.21
N SER A 430 12.79 -30.44 113.11
CA SER A 430 13.55 -30.04 111.91
C SER A 430 14.98 -29.46 112.02
N THR A 431 15.98 -30.32 111.76
CA THR A 431 17.31 -29.92 111.25
C THR A 431 17.20 -29.52 109.76
N LYS A 432 17.73 -28.40 109.24
CA LYS A 432 19.10 -27.83 109.20
C LYS A 432 20.11 -28.56 108.30
N ASP A 433 20.90 -27.74 107.59
CA ASP A 433 22.05 -28.04 106.69
C ASP A 433 21.71 -28.82 105.39
N SER A 434 22.38 -28.69 104.23
CA SER A 434 23.54 -27.89 103.76
C SER A 434 23.33 -27.62 102.24
N SER A 435 23.64 -26.50 101.55
CA SER A 435 24.78 -25.56 101.48
C SER A 435 26.01 -26.02 100.64
N ARG A 436 26.16 -25.40 99.44
CA ARG A 436 27.33 -25.41 98.48
C ARG A 436 27.52 -26.74 97.73
N TYR A 437 28.02 -26.82 96.48
CA TYR A 437 28.98 -26.01 95.68
C TYR A 437 28.30 -25.35 94.44
N LYS A 438 28.78 -24.30 93.74
CA LYS A 438 30.09 -23.67 93.47
C LYS A 438 31.11 -24.48 92.64
N ASP A 439 31.08 -24.33 91.32
CA ASP A 439 32.31 -24.37 90.50
C ASP A 439 32.20 -23.44 89.27
N ALA A 440 33.29 -23.23 88.53
CA ALA A 440 33.41 -22.24 87.46
C ALA A 440 34.26 -22.70 86.25
N GLY A 441 33.91 -22.23 85.05
CA GLY A 441 34.72 -22.34 83.83
C GLY A 441 33.99 -21.65 82.67
N SER A 442 34.52 -20.77 81.81
CA SER A 442 35.87 -20.40 81.34
C SER A 442 36.02 -20.71 79.84
N TYR A 443 35.92 -19.66 79.01
CA TYR A 443 36.28 -19.59 77.59
C TYR A 443 35.68 -20.62 76.59
N LYS A 444 34.79 -20.14 75.70
CA LYS A 444 35.19 -19.74 74.33
C LYS A 444 34.08 -19.03 73.53
N ASP A 445 34.44 -17.83 73.07
CA ASP A 445 34.17 -17.26 71.73
C ASP A 445 33.12 -17.94 70.82
N SER A 446 31.96 -17.29 70.63
CA SER A 446 31.31 -17.19 69.30
C SER A 446 30.20 -16.12 69.25
N ASN A 447 30.30 -15.22 68.27
CA ASN A 447 29.28 -14.34 67.65
C ASN A 447 27.97 -14.01 68.40
N ILE A 448 27.79 -12.72 68.70
CA ILE A 448 26.47 -12.08 68.86
C ILE A 448 25.74 -12.05 67.50
N PRO A 449 24.53 -12.62 67.34
CA PRO A 449 23.74 -12.46 66.12
C PRO A 449 23.04 -11.10 66.11
N CYS A 450 23.61 -10.11 65.41
CA CYS A 450 22.97 -8.81 65.21
C CYS A 450 21.61 -8.95 64.49
N LYS A 451 20.63 -8.15 64.90
CA LYS A 451 19.24 -8.18 64.38
C LYS A 451 19.08 -7.41 63.05
N ASP A 452 19.99 -7.64 62.10
CA ASP A 452 20.04 -6.92 60.81
C ASP A 452 19.79 -7.85 59.62
N LYS A 453 18.61 -8.48 59.58
CA LYS A 453 18.16 -9.35 58.48
C LYS A 453 16.83 -8.93 57.83
N GLY A 454 16.50 -7.64 57.91
CA GLY A 454 15.40 -7.02 57.16
C GLY A 454 15.84 -6.39 55.83
N PHE A 455 16.88 -5.55 55.85
CA PHE A 455 17.20 -4.67 54.71
C PHE A 455 17.78 -5.36 53.46
N VAL A 456 18.30 -6.60 53.57
CA VAL A 456 18.97 -7.26 52.44
C VAL A 456 17.98 -7.83 51.42
N THR A 457 16.80 -8.30 51.86
CA THR A 457 15.73 -8.77 50.96
C THR A 457 15.17 -7.62 50.14
N ASP A 458 14.90 -6.50 50.80
CA ASP A 458 14.24 -5.35 50.18
C ASP A 458 15.15 -4.69 49.13
N LEU A 459 16.46 -4.64 49.41
CA LEU A 459 17.46 -4.20 48.43
C LEU A 459 17.46 -5.10 47.17
N SER A 460 17.38 -6.43 47.33
CA SER A 460 17.31 -7.34 46.18
C SER A 460 16.02 -7.20 45.37
N PHE A 461 14.91 -6.88 46.02
CA PHE A 461 13.63 -6.60 45.37
C PHE A 461 13.69 -5.31 44.55
N LEU A 462 14.27 -4.25 45.13
CA LEU A 462 14.52 -2.97 44.45
C LEU A 462 15.48 -3.12 43.27
N GLU A 463 16.51 -3.97 43.35
CA GLU A 463 17.40 -4.26 42.21
C GLU A 463 16.68 -4.97 41.06
N ILE A 464 15.79 -5.91 41.37
CA ILE A 464 14.95 -6.60 40.37
C ILE A 464 13.97 -5.61 39.72
N GLU A 465 13.24 -4.82 40.52
CA GLU A 465 12.33 -3.79 40.01
C GLU A 465 13.08 -2.76 39.15
N ASN A 466 14.25 -2.30 39.57
CA ASN A 466 15.07 -1.37 38.81
C ASN A 466 15.54 -1.96 37.47
N ARG A 467 15.81 -3.28 37.42
CA ARG A 467 16.12 -4.02 36.18
C ARG A 467 14.90 -4.15 35.27
N GLU A 468 13.71 -4.41 35.82
CA GLU A 468 12.47 -4.45 35.04
C GLU A 468 12.08 -3.06 34.49
N LEU A 469 12.20 -2.00 35.30
CA LEU A 469 11.99 -0.62 34.87
C LEU A 469 12.97 -0.23 33.76
N LYS A 470 14.26 -0.57 33.85
CA LYS A 470 15.24 -0.38 32.76
C LYS A 470 14.86 -1.14 31.49
N MET A 471 14.33 -2.34 31.59
CA MET A 471 13.83 -3.10 30.43
C MET A 471 12.53 -2.52 29.85
N LYS A 472 11.66 -1.94 30.69
CA LYS A 472 10.43 -1.26 30.28
C LYS A 472 10.72 0.08 29.58
N ILE A 473 11.68 0.86 30.09
CA ILE A 473 12.19 2.08 29.45
C ILE A 473 12.70 1.75 28.04
N ARG A 474 13.59 0.76 27.89
CA ARG A 474 14.11 0.34 26.57
C ARG A 474 13.03 -0.11 25.57
N ARG A 475 11.91 -0.67 26.05
CA ARG A 475 10.76 -1.02 25.19
C ARG A 475 10.02 0.24 24.73
N LEU A 476 9.78 1.19 25.64
CA LEU A 476 9.10 2.46 25.34
C LEU A 476 9.97 3.37 24.45
N GLU A 477 11.28 3.42 24.66
CA GLU A 477 12.24 4.11 23.79
C GLU A 477 12.19 3.57 22.35
N LYS A 478 12.13 2.23 22.20
CA LYS A 478 11.98 1.60 20.89
C LYS A 478 10.61 1.88 20.27
N GLU A 479 9.53 1.73 21.03
CA GLU A 479 8.17 1.98 20.56
C GLU A 479 7.97 3.44 20.12
N LEU A 480 8.61 4.38 20.81
CA LEU A 480 8.63 5.80 20.44
C LEU A 480 9.41 6.02 19.13
N GLY A 481 10.60 5.43 18.97
CA GLY A 481 11.36 5.50 17.71
C GLY A 481 10.64 4.83 16.52
N ASP A 482 9.99 3.68 16.75
CA ASP A 482 9.15 3.02 15.75
C ASP A 482 7.99 3.97 15.33
N LYS A 483 7.35 4.67 16.29
CA LYS A 483 6.28 5.66 16.03
C LYS A 483 6.76 6.94 15.34
N GLU A 484 7.95 7.44 15.67
CA GLU A 484 8.56 8.56 14.96
C GLU A 484 8.84 8.21 13.49
N SER A 485 9.27 6.97 13.21
CA SER A 485 9.47 6.48 11.84
C SER A 485 8.15 6.38 11.05
N GLU A 486 7.07 5.92 11.69
CA GLU A 486 5.72 5.87 11.09
C GLU A 486 5.19 7.28 10.77
N LEU A 487 5.41 8.23 11.68
CA LEU A 487 5.02 9.64 11.50
C LEU A 487 5.85 10.32 10.39
N ALA A 488 7.14 10.02 10.28
CA ALA A 488 7.99 10.47 9.18
C ALA A 488 7.52 9.91 7.82
N LEU A 489 7.16 8.62 7.75
CA LEU A 489 6.58 8.02 6.55
C LEU A 489 5.22 8.65 6.18
N ALA A 490 4.37 8.96 7.17
CA ALA A 490 3.10 9.66 6.94
C ALA A 490 3.30 11.08 6.40
N ARG A 491 4.27 11.85 6.94
CA ARG A 491 4.66 13.17 6.40
C ARG A 491 5.15 13.08 4.96
N ASN A 492 5.98 12.09 4.63
CA ASN A 492 6.49 11.90 3.27
C ASN A 492 5.38 11.52 2.28
N ARG A 493 4.39 10.72 2.69
CA ARG A 493 3.19 10.46 1.87
C ARG A 493 2.42 11.74 1.61
N TYR A 494 2.05 12.48 2.66
CA TYR A 494 1.30 13.73 2.53
C TYR A 494 1.99 14.77 1.64
N LEU A 495 3.33 14.90 1.73
CA LEU A 495 4.12 15.73 0.81
C LEU A 495 4.09 15.22 -0.65
N SER A 496 4.09 13.91 -0.87
CA SER A 496 3.96 13.31 -2.21
C SER A 496 2.56 13.53 -2.80
N ASP A 497 1.52 13.38 -1.97
CA ASP A 497 0.12 13.59 -2.35
C ASP A 497 -0.12 15.07 -2.73
N LEU A 498 0.42 16.02 -1.96
CA LEU A 498 0.41 17.44 -2.31
C LEU A 498 1.20 17.73 -3.61
N SER A 499 2.37 17.11 -3.80
CA SER A 499 3.20 17.31 -4.99
C SER A 499 2.59 16.73 -6.27
N THR A 500 1.67 15.77 -6.15
CA THR A 500 0.94 15.19 -7.28
C THR A 500 -0.37 15.94 -7.56
N ALA A 501 -1.05 16.42 -6.52
CA ALA A 501 -2.25 17.26 -6.65
C ALA A 501 -1.96 18.64 -7.28
N GLY A 502 -0.75 19.18 -7.11
CA GLY A 502 -0.37 20.51 -7.66
C GLY A 502 -0.21 20.61 -9.18
N GLY A 503 -0.39 19.52 -9.94
CA GLY A 503 -0.10 19.46 -11.38
C GLY A 503 -1.22 19.92 -12.32
N SER A 504 -2.47 19.97 -11.87
CA SER A 504 -3.64 20.30 -12.71
C SER A 504 -4.14 21.73 -12.50
N GLY A 505 -4.00 22.59 -13.51
CA GLY A 505 -4.33 24.01 -13.47
C GLY A 505 -5.83 24.34 -13.54
N ASP A 506 -6.64 23.81 -12.63
CA ASP A 506 -8.12 23.95 -12.62
C ASP A 506 -8.65 24.67 -11.34
N ALA A 507 -7.78 25.44 -10.67
CA ALA A 507 -8.00 26.00 -9.35
C ALA A 507 -9.04 27.16 -9.26
N GLU A 508 -9.65 27.57 -10.38
CA GLU A 508 -10.69 28.61 -10.40
C GLU A 508 -12.13 28.06 -10.45
N SER A 509 -12.33 26.84 -11.00
CA SER A 509 -13.67 26.26 -11.21
C SER A 509 -14.40 25.98 -9.88
N MET A 510 -13.67 25.55 -8.86
CA MET A 510 -14.25 25.10 -7.57
C MET A 510 -14.73 26.23 -6.64
N ARG A 511 -14.68 27.52 -7.06
CA ARG A 511 -15.01 28.67 -6.20
C ARG A 511 -16.47 29.16 -6.28
N ARG A 512 -17.39 28.39 -6.90
CA ARG A 512 -18.82 28.74 -7.04
C ARG A 512 -19.80 27.57 -6.88
N VAL A 513 -19.88 26.98 -5.68
CA VAL A 513 -21.03 26.16 -5.27
C VAL A 513 -21.51 26.58 -3.87
N PRO A 514 -22.70 27.17 -3.71
CA PRO A 514 -23.28 27.44 -2.39
C PRO A 514 -23.89 26.15 -1.82
N VAL A 515 -23.11 25.39 -1.04
CA VAL A 515 -23.61 24.18 -0.37
C VAL A 515 -24.49 24.58 0.82
N GLN A 516 -25.80 24.47 0.64
CA GLN A 516 -26.79 24.81 1.65
C GLN A 516 -26.93 23.67 2.68
N LEU A 517 -26.05 23.65 3.68
CA LEU A 517 -25.99 22.60 4.71
C LEU A 517 -27.20 22.61 5.65
N GLN A 518 -28.17 21.76 5.35
CA GLN A 518 -29.32 21.46 6.20
C GLN A 518 -28.89 20.53 7.35
N VAL A 519 -28.48 21.11 8.48
CA VAL A 519 -27.97 20.37 9.64
C VAL A 519 -29.11 19.61 10.36
N ASN A 520 -29.18 18.31 10.14
CA ASN A 520 -30.04 17.41 10.92
C ASN A 520 -29.54 17.30 12.38
N GLN A 521 -30.46 17.45 13.33
CA GLN A 521 -30.15 17.56 14.76
C GLN A 521 -30.10 16.18 15.43
N SER A 522 -28.93 15.75 15.93
CA SER A 522 -28.81 14.51 16.74
C SER A 522 -27.60 14.46 17.69
N LEU A 523 -27.15 15.60 18.24
CA LEU A 523 -26.20 15.62 19.37
C LEU A 523 -26.80 16.30 20.61
N PRO A 524 -26.56 15.77 21.83
CA PRO A 524 -27.09 16.32 23.06
C PRO A 524 -26.40 17.64 23.46
N PRO A 525 -27.13 18.60 24.08
CA PRO A 525 -26.67 19.97 24.25
C PRO A 525 -25.43 20.25 25.16
N PRO A 526 -25.02 19.44 26.16
CA PRO A 526 -23.90 19.84 27.02
C PRO A 526 -22.54 19.81 26.32
N LEU A 527 -22.32 18.91 25.36
CA LEU A 527 -21.01 18.73 24.70
C LEU A 527 -20.65 19.88 23.74
N VAL A 528 -21.64 20.46 23.06
CA VAL A 528 -21.43 21.54 22.09
C VAL A 528 -20.85 22.79 22.76
N LYS A 529 -21.28 23.11 23.99
CA LYS A 529 -20.75 24.24 24.77
C LYS A 529 -19.28 24.03 25.13
N SER A 530 -18.89 22.83 25.60
CA SER A 530 -17.50 22.54 25.96
C SER A 530 -16.56 22.66 24.75
N ILE A 531 -16.97 22.19 23.57
CA ILE A 531 -16.16 22.27 22.35
C ILE A 531 -15.96 23.72 21.90
N LEU A 532 -17.01 24.56 21.92
CA LEU A 532 -16.88 25.98 21.59
C LEU A 532 -15.96 26.73 22.57
N VAL A 533 -16.04 26.45 23.87
CA VAL A 533 -15.17 27.08 24.89
C VAL A 533 -13.69 26.72 24.65
N ILE A 534 -13.39 25.46 24.37
CA ILE A 534 -12.02 25.00 24.06
C ILE A 534 -11.49 25.66 22.78
N MET A 535 -12.29 25.71 21.71
CA MET A 535 -11.91 26.38 20.46
C MET A 535 -11.68 27.90 20.65
N GLY A 536 -12.48 28.56 21.49
CA GLY A 536 -12.30 29.97 21.84
C GLY A 536 -10.97 30.25 22.55
N ALA A 537 -10.61 29.40 23.52
CA ALA A 537 -9.35 29.53 24.28
C ALA A 537 -8.10 29.36 23.40
N VAL A 538 -8.10 28.39 22.48
CA VAL A 538 -7.01 28.16 21.53
C VAL A 538 -6.85 29.33 20.55
N SER A 539 -7.96 29.93 20.10
CA SER A 539 -7.94 31.08 19.19
C SER A 539 -7.34 32.35 19.83
N HIS A 540 -7.52 32.53 21.15
CA HIS A 540 -6.92 33.66 21.88
C HIS A 540 -5.42 33.47 22.15
N THR A 541 -4.98 32.27 22.51
CA THR A 541 -3.54 32.00 22.75
C THR A 541 -2.73 32.10 21.45
N ALA A 542 -3.25 31.61 20.32
CA ALA A 542 -2.60 31.73 19.01
C ALA A 542 -2.35 33.20 18.60
N LYS A 543 -3.28 34.12 18.91
CA LYS A 543 -3.12 35.55 18.62
C LYS A 543 -2.13 36.27 19.53
N SER A 544 -1.90 35.77 20.74
CA SER A 544 -0.93 36.37 21.66
C SER A 544 0.53 36.11 21.28
N LEU A 545 0.80 35.03 20.53
CA LEU A 545 2.16 34.60 20.18
C LEU A 545 2.67 35.20 18.86
N PHE A 546 1.80 35.78 18.02
CA PHE A 546 2.18 36.31 16.70
C PHE A 546 2.51 37.82 16.68
N CYS A 547 2.57 38.47 17.86
CA CYS A 547 2.78 39.91 18.00
C CYS A 547 4.12 40.30 18.63
N ILE A 548 5.06 39.35 18.81
CA ILE A 548 6.38 39.60 19.43
C ILE A 548 7.52 39.02 18.59
N GLU A 549 7.50 39.23 17.26
CA GLU A 549 8.72 39.17 16.45
C GLU A 549 8.55 39.95 15.13
N VAL A 550 9.69 40.30 14.50
CA VAL A 550 9.82 41.01 13.20
C VAL A 550 9.21 42.42 13.14
N GLY A 551 9.91 43.39 13.75
CA GLY A 551 9.93 44.77 13.26
C GLY A 551 11.09 44.97 12.27
N GLY A 552 10.84 45.49 11.06
CA GLY A 552 11.88 45.62 10.04
C GLY A 552 11.49 46.44 8.80
N CYS A 553 12.03 47.67 8.73
CA CYS A 553 11.81 48.70 7.71
C CYS A 553 11.89 48.27 6.23
N ARG A 554 11.01 48.82 5.36
CA ARG A 554 11.35 49.97 4.47
C ARG A 554 10.23 50.35 3.49
N ASP A 555 10.21 51.64 3.13
CA ASP A 555 9.32 52.27 2.14
C ASP A 555 9.81 52.06 0.69
N VAL A 556 8.86 51.89 -0.24
CA VAL A 556 8.95 52.35 -1.65
C VAL A 556 7.55 52.77 -2.12
N GLN A 557 7.41 53.94 -2.74
CA GLN A 557 6.17 54.41 -3.37
C GLN A 557 6.02 53.86 -4.80
N GLY A 558 4.79 53.64 -5.27
CA GLY A 558 4.51 53.29 -6.67
C GLY A 558 3.03 53.38 -7.04
N ASP A 559 2.70 54.22 -8.03
CA ASP A 559 1.33 54.45 -8.51
C ASP A 559 0.75 53.30 -9.35
N PRO A 560 -0.55 52.99 -9.22
CA PRO A 560 -1.31 52.18 -10.18
C PRO A 560 -2.20 53.07 -11.08
N MET A 561 -1.65 53.57 -12.20
CA MET A 561 -2.44 54.32 -13.20
C MET A 561 -3.06 53.40 -14.28
N LYS A 562 -4.20 53.85 -14.84
CA LYS A 562 -4.88 53.35 -16.06
C LYS A 562 -5.60 52.00 -15.96
N ARG A 563 -6.92 52.07 -15.74
CA ARG A 563 -7.88 51.08 -16.27
C ARG A 563 -8.15 51.37 -17.75
N LEU A 564 -8.37 50.33 -18.56
CA LEU A 564 -9.02 50.42 -19.87
C LEU A 564 -10.21 49.44 -19.91
N PRO A 565 -11.29 49.74 -20.65
CA PRO A 565 -12.54 48.97 -20.63
C PRO A 565 -12.51 47.74 -21.55
N ALA A 566 -13.34 46.76 -21.23
CA ALA A 566 -13.49 45.54 -22.03
C ALA A 566 -14.22 45.77 -23.37
N GLY A 567 -13.80 45.07 -24.42
CA GLY A 567 -14.48 45.04 -25.71
C GLY A 567 -15.77 44.22 -25.70
N ARG A 568 -16.72 44.57 -26.57
CA ARG A 568 -17.95 43.79 -26.81
C ARG A 568 -17.73 42.81 -27.98
N PRO A 569 -18.26 41.59 -27.94
CA PRO A 569 -18.25 40.69 -29.10
C PRO A 569 -19.21 41.20 -30.18
N TRP A 570 -18.78 41.13 -31.45
CA TRP A 570 -19.68 41.28 -32.60
C TRP A 570 -20.41 39.97 -32.87
N VAL A 571 -21.70 40.06 -33.19
CA VAL A 571 -22.52 38.90 -33.61
C VAL A 571 -22.95 39.11 -35.06
N SER A 572 -22.20 38.53 -35.99
CA SER A 572 -22.53 38.55 -37.42
C SER A 572 -23.66 37.56 -37.70
N ARG A 573 -24.86 38.06 -38.05
CA ARG A 573 -25.89 37.25 -38.71
C ARG A 573 -25.64 37.25 -40.21
N GLY A 574 -25.46 36.06 -40.80
CA GLY A 574 -25.60 35.89 -42.25
C GLY A 574 -27.09 35.84 -42.65
N PRO A 575 -27.45 36.22 -43.89
CA PRO A 575 -28.80 36.06 -44.41
C PRO A 575 -29.06 34.64 -44.92
N GLU A 576 -30.28 34.15 -44.75
CA GLU A 576 -30.79 32.96 -45.46
C GLU A 576 -31.13 33.31 -46.93
N PRO A 577 -31.00 32.37 -47.88
CA PRO A 577 -31.54 32.54 -49.21
C PRO A 577 -33.08 32.50 -49.19
N ARG A 578 -33.71 33.15 -50.17
CA ARG A 578 -35.13 32.94 -50.49
C ARG A 578 -35.24 32.11 -51.76
N ASP A 579 -35.96 31.00 -51.68
CA ASP A 579 -36.37 30.25 -52.86
C ASP A 579 -37.43 31.01 -53.66
N HIS A 580 -37.34 30.93 -54.98
CA HIS A 580 -38.40 31.31 -55.91
C HIS A 580 -38.33 30.38 -57.14
N TYR A 581 -39.47 29.75 -57.43
CA TYR A 581 -39.71 28.66 -58.40
C TYR A 581 -39.24 27.27 -57.97
#